data_AF-A0A2N9F6S0-F1
#
_entry.id   AF-A0A2N9F6S0-F1
#
_cell.length_a   1.000
_cell.length_b   1.000
_cell.length_c   1.000
_cell.angle_alpha   90.00
_cell.angle_beta   90.00
_cell.angle_gamma   90.00
#
_symmetry.space_group_name_H-M   'P 1'
#
loop_
_entity.id
_entity.type
_entity.pdbx_description
1 polymer ?
#
loop_
_entity_poly.entity_id
_entity_poly.type
_entity_poly.pdbx_seq_one_letter_code
_entity_poly.pdbx_strand_id
1 'polypeptide(L)'
;MDRYYHMNARDYQMKEMEMTLLDSDSDDEIEILSILAMEEERLKRERASTSRRGSILGHNVINHNHLQGQERLFRDYFALDPVFPPHLFRRRNAVGVLGLSSLQKMTAALRMLAYGVAADSTDEYVRIGESTAIESLRKFVKAVVNIFSEEYLRSPNSNDIARLFAVNEKRGFPGMLGSIDCMHWKWKNCPTAWKRQYTGHSCEPTLILEAVASYDRWIWTCIFWPTWVS
;
A
#
# COMPACT_ATOMS: atom_id res chain seq x y z
N MET A 1 7.78 -39.79 -19.62
CA MET A 1 6.45 -39.94 -19.02
C MET A 1 6.29 -38.86 -17.98
N ASP A 2 5.26 -38.06 -18.18
CA ASP A 2 5.23 -36.63 -17.88
C ASP A 2 5.09 -36.30 -16.40
N ARG A 3 5.94 -35.37 -15.94
CA ARG A 3 5.70 -34.64 -14.70
C ARG A 3 4.70 -33.53 -15.03
N TYR A 4 3.42 -33.83 -14.86
CA TYR A 4 2.36 -32.82 -14.87
C TYR A 4 2.69 -31.77 -13.79
N TYR A 5 3.10 -30.58 -14.23
CA TYR A 5 3.18 -29.40 -13.39
C TYR A 5 1.77 -29.13 -12.87
N HIS A 6 1.55 -29.35 -11.58
CA HIS A 6 0.32 -28.91 -10.93
C HIS A 6 0.39 -27.39 -10.78
N MET A 7 -0.14 -26.67 -11.77
CA MET A 7 -0.30 -25.22 -11.72
C MET A 7 -1.31 -24.87 -10.62
N ASN A 8 -1.05 -23.81 -9.86
CA ASN A 8 -1.98 -23.30 -8.84
C ASN A 8 -3.06 -22.45 -9.52
N ALA A 9 -4.21 -22.26 -8.86
CA ALA A 9 -5.32 -21.44 -9.40
C ALA A 9 -4.89 -20.03 -9.84
N ARG A 10 -3.86 -19.45 -9.17
CA ARG A 10 -3.24 -18.18 -9.56
C ARG A 10 -2.48 -18.24 -10.88
N ASP A 11 -1.84 -19.36 -11.19
CA ASP A 11 -1.08 -19.52 -12.43
C ASP A 11 -2.06 -19.71 -13.61
N TYR A 12 -3.21 -20.35 -13.35
CA TYR A 12 -4.31 -20.40 -14.31
C TYR A 12 -4.91 -19.02 -14.52
N GLN A 13 -5.21 -18.26 -13.46
CA GLN A 13 -5.75 -16.90 -13.59
C GLN A 13 -4.77 -15.91 -14.24
N MET A 14 -3.47 -16.02 -13.95
CA MET A 14 -2.44 -15.22 -14.64
C MET A 14 -2.39 -15.57 -16.13
N LYS A 15 -2.42 -16.85 -16.48
CA LYS A 15 -2.50 -17.29 -17.88
C LYS A 15 -3.80 -16.86 -18.56
N GLU A 16 -4.91 -16.86 -17.84
CA GLU A 16 -6.21 -16.44 -18.36
C GLU A 16 -6.20 -14.93 -18.63
N MET A 17 -5.62 -14.14 -17.72
CA MET A 17 -5.43 -12.70 -17.86
C MET A 17 -4.45 -12.37 -19.00
N GLU A 18 -3.34 -13.11 -19.10
CA GLU A 18 -2.36 -13.05 -20.19
C GLU A 18 -3.02 -13.39 -21.55
N MET A 19 -3.90 -14.39 -21.57
CA MET A 19 -4.66 -14.80 -22.76
C MET A 19 -5.71 -13.76 -23.18
N THR A 20 -6.44 -13.17 -22.23
CA THR A 20 -7.40 -12.08 -22.53
C THR A 20 -6.75 -10.79 -23.02
N LEU A 21 -5.47 -10.57 -22.67
CA LEU A 21 -4.68 -9.42 -23.12
C LEU A 21 -3.95 -9.69 -24.44
N LEU A 22 -3.67 -10.96 -24.77
CA LEU A 22 -3.13 -11.40 -26.07
C LEU A 22 -4.17 -11.33 -27.20
N ASP A 23 -5.46 -11.49 -26.88
CA ASP A 23 -6.57 -11.33 -27.84
C ASP A 23 -6.96 -9.84 -28.06
N SER A 24 -6.31 -8.91 -27.36
CA SER A 24 -6.53 -7.47 -27.50
C SER A 24 -5.54 -6.88 -28.52
N ASP A 25 -6.03 -6.54 -29.72
CA ASP A 25 -5.27 -5.87 -30.81
C ASP A 25 -4.83 -4.42 -30.48
N SER A 26 -4.94 -4.00 -29.22
CA SER A 26 -4.47 -2.69 -28.76
C SER A 26 -2.97 -2.75 -28.49
N ASP A 27 -2.17 -2.14 -29.37
CA ASP A 27 -0.70 -2.04 -29.23
C ASP A 27 -0.25 -1.60 -27.82
N ASP A 28 -1.04 -0.74 -27.17
CA ASP A 28 -0.79 -0.27 -25.79
C ASP A 28 -0.86 -1.39 -24.73
N GLU A 29 -1.76 -2.37 -24.89
CA GLU A 29 -1.92 -3.49 -23.95
C GLU A 29 -0.80 -4.54 -24.14
N ILE A 30 -0.31 -4.68 -25.37
CA ILE A 30 0.87 -5.50 -25.72
C ILE A 30 2.15 -4.87 -25.15
N GLU A 31 2.30 -3.54 -25.24
CA GLU A 31 3.43 -2.82 -24.63
C GLU A 31 3.42 -3.00 -23.10
N ILE A 32 2.24 -2.93 -22.46
CA ILE A 32 2.08 -3.18 -21.01
C ILE A 32 2.46 -4.62 -20.64
N LEU A 33 2.06 -5.63 -21.40
CA LEU A 33 2.45 -7.03 -21.17
C LEU A 33 3.98 -7.19 -21.21
N SER A 34 4.64 -6.57 -22.18
CA SER A 34 6.10 -6.63 -22.28
C SER A 34 6.79 -5.95 -21.10
N ILE A 35 6.26 -4.81 -20.63
CA ILE A 35 6.78 -4.07 -19.47
C ILE A 35 6.58 -4.87 -18.17
N LEU A 36 5.40 -5.46 -17.98
CA LEU A 36 5.10 -6.30 -16.81
C LEU A 36 5.96 -7.55 -16.79
N ALA A 37 6.16 -8.22 -17.93
CA ALA A 37 7.03 -9.39 -18.05
C ALA A 37 8.50 -9.03 -17.77
N MET A 38 8.99 -7.90 -18.29
CA MET A 38 10.34 -7.41 -18.02
C MET A 38 10.53 -7.04 -16.54
N GLU A 39 9.55 -6.40 -15.90
CA GLU A 39 9.60 -6.06 -14.48
C GLU A 39 9.49 -7.31 -13.59
N GLU A 40 8.71 -8.32 -13.99
CA GLU A 40 8.62 -9.60 -13.30
C GLU A 40 9.96 -10.35 -13.34
N GLU A 41 10.64 -10.36 -14.49
CA GLU A 41 11.99 -10.91 -14.61
C GLU A 41 13.01 -10.11 -13.80
N ARG A 42 12.91 -8.77 -13.80
CA ARG A 42 13.79 -7.90 -13.01
C ARG A 42 13.61 -8.16 -11.52
N LEU A 43 12.37 -8.27 -11.05
CA LEU A 43 12.03 -8.63 -9.67
C LEU A 43 12.48 -10.05 -9.32
N LYS A 44 12.39 -11.01 -10.24
CA LYS A 44 12.94 -12.37 -10.06
C LYS A 44 14.46 -12.33 -9.90
N ARG A 45 15.17 -11.51 -10.69
CA ARG A 45 16.63 -11.31 -10.59
C ARG A 45 17.02 -10.59 -9.28
N GLU A 46 16.27 -9.58 -8.86
CA GLU A 46 16.46 -8.91 -7.55
C GLU A 46 16.19 -9.86 -6.37
N ARG A 47 15.12 -10.64 -6.40
CA ARG A 47 14.83 -11.66 -5.37
C ARG A 47 15.90 -12.74 -5.30
N ALA A 48 16.57 -13.04 -6.41
CA ALA A 48 17.70 -13.96 -6.46
C ALA A 48 19.01 -13.33 -5.97
N SER A 49 19.18 -12.01 -6.05
CA SER A 49 20.39 -11.29 -5.64
C SER A 49 20.35 -10.78 -4.19
N THR A 50 19.15 -10.61 -3.61
CA THR A 50 19.05 -10.25 -2.19
C THR A 50 19.44 -11.44 -1.30
N SER A 51 20.65 -11.39 -0.74
CA SER A 51 20.95 -12.10 0.51
C SER A 51 19.92 -11.61 1.53
N ARG A 52 18.93 -12.45 1.86
CA ARG A 52 17.87 -12.13 2.82
C ARG A 52 18.49 -11.86 4.18
N ARG A 53 18.86 -10.62 4.45
CA ARG A 53 19.13 -10.13 5.80
C ARG A 53 17.78 -9.84 6.46
N GLY A 54 17.04 -10.90 6.76
CA GLY A 54 15.92 -10.82 7.68
C GLY A 54 16.44 -10.59 9.10
N SER A 55 15.93 -9.55 9.76
CA SER A 55 16.32 -9.13 11.10
C SER A 55 15.78 -10.07 12.18
N ILE A 56 16.69 -10.53 13.04
CA ILE A 56 16.49 -11.15 14.36
C ILE A 56 15.95 -12.60 14.33
N LEU A 57 16.81 -13.54 14.74
CA LEU A 57 16.45 -14.93 15.05
C LEU A 57 15.37 -14.98 16.14
N GLY A 58 14.29 -15.73 15.91
CA GLY A 58 13.23 -15.98 16.91
C GLY A 58 11.95 -15.16 16.76
N HIS A 59 11.81 -14.32 15.73
CA HIS A 59 10.58 -13.58 15.48
C HIS A 59 9.55 -14.44 14.73
N ASN A 60 8.33 -14.56 15.28
CA ASN A 60 7.23 -15.26 14.62
C ASN A 60 6.68 -14.44 13.45
N VAL A 61 6.53 -15.09 12.29
CA VAL A 61 5.83 -14.50 11.14
C VAL A 61 4.33 -14.61 11.39
N ILE A 62 3.68 -13.48 11.65
CA ILE A 62 2.22 -13.42 11.79
C ILE A 62 1.64 -13.36 10.37
N ASN A 63 0.79 -14.33 10.02
CA ASN A 63 0.12 -14.36 8.73
C ASN A 63 -1.16 -13.51 8.80
N HIS A 64 -1.13 -12.33 8.19
CA HIS A 64 -2.28 -11.42 8.12
C HIS A 64 -3.20 -11.73 6.92
N ASN A 65 -3.10 -12.92 6.34
CA ASN A 65 -3.81 -13.31 5.11
C ASN A 65 -3.66 -12.26 3.99
N HIS A 66 -2.42 -11.79 3.77
CA HIS A 66 -2.11 -10.82 2.69
C HIS A 66 -2.66 -11.27 1.34
N LEU A 67 -2.74 -12.58 1.11
CA LEU A 67 -3.33 -13.20 -0.06
C LEU A 67 -4.81 -12.83 -0.25
N GLN A 68 -5.60 -12.82 0.82
CA GLN A 68 -7.01 -12.43 0.77
C GLN A 68 -7.16 -10.93 0.53
N GLY A 69 -6.31 -10.10 1.15
CA GLY A 69 -6.29 -8.66 0.89
C GLY A 69 -5.94 -8.34 -0.56
N GLN A 70 -4.95 -9.05 -1.13
CA GLN A 70 -4.57 -8.94 -2.54
C GLN A 70 -5.70 -9.40 -3.47
N GLU A 71 -6.38 -10.50 -3.16
CA GLU A 71 -7.51 -10.99 -3.95
C GLU A 71 -8.69 -10.02 -3.95
N ARG A 72 -9.00 -9.40 -2.79
CA ARG A 72 -10.02 -8.34 -2.69
C ARG A 72 -9.65 -7.13 -3.55
N LEU A 73 -8.43 -6.61 -3.42
CA LEU A 73 -7.94 -5.51 -4.26
C LEU A 73 -7.98 -5.89 -5.74
N PHE A 74 -7.57 -7.11 -6.10
CA PHE A 74 -7.62 -7.56 -7.48
C PHE A 74 -9.04 -7.58 -8.02
N ARG A 75 -9.97 -8.14 -7.25
CA ARG A 75 -11.38 -8.19 -7.61
C ARG A 75 -12.01 -6.80 -7.76
N ASP A 76 -11.65 -5.86 -6.89
CA ASP A 76 -12.26 -4.53 -6.87
C ASP A 76 -11.81 -3.65 -8.06
N TYR A 77 -10.62 -3.90 -8.61
CA TYR A 77 -10.00 -3.04 -9.63
C TYR A 77 -9.73 -3.71 -10.98
N PHE A 78 -9.46 -5.01 -11.00
CA PHE A 78 -8.95 -5.73 -12.19
C PHE A 78 -9.83 -6.90 -12.65
N ALA A 79 -10.90 -7.26 -11.92
CA ALA A 79 -11.85 -8.26 -12.40
C ALA A 79 -12.67 -7.76 -13.60
N LEU A 80 -13.35 -8.70 -14.29
CA LEU A 80 -14.24 -8.40 -15.40
C LEU A 80 -15.42 -7.48 -15.01
N ASP A 81 -15.87 -7.55 -13.75
CA ASP A 81 -16.88 -6.66 -13.17
C ASP A 81 -16.31 -5.99 -11.90
N PRO A 82 -15.47 -4.94 -12.06
CA PRO A 82 -14.78 -4.33 -10.94
C PRO A 82 -15.68 -3.33 -10.21
N VAL A 83 -15.59 -3.31 -8.88
CA VAL A 83 -16.29 -2.35 -8.01
C VAL A 83 -15.96 -0.91 -8.38
N PHE A 84 -14.77 -0.66 -8.91
CA PHE A 84 -14.38 0.63 -9.47
C PHE A 84 -14.23 0.56 -11.00
N PRO A 85 -15.28 0.86 -11.78
CA PRO A 85 -15.26 0.61 -13.22
C PRO A 85 -14.38 1.64 -13.94
N PRO A 86 -13.86 1.29 -15.14
CA PRO A 86 -12.90 2.11 -15.86
C PRO A 86 -13.28 3.59 -15.97
N HIS A 87 -14.55 3.93 -16.13
CA HIS A 87 -15.05 5.32 -16.21
C HIS A 87 -14.79 6.21 -14.97
N LEU A 88 -14.52 5.65 -13.79
CA LEU A 88 -14.14 6.41 -12.59
C LEU A 88 -12.70 6.96 -12.72
N PHE A 89 -11.86 6.24 -13.48
CA PHE A 89 -10.47 6.56 -13.70
C PHE A 89 -10.22 7.12 -15.10
N ARG A 90 -10.93 6.69 -16.13
CA ARG A 90 -10.84 7.17 -17.52
C ARG A 90 -11.75 8.40 -17.71
N ARG A 91 -11.17 9.47 -18.24
CA ARG A 91 -11.92 10.62 -18.80
C ARG A 91 -11.79 10.61 -20.32
N ARG A 92 -12.85 10.99 -21.03
CA ARG A 92 -12.73 11.36 -22.45
C ARG A 92 -12.13 12.75 -22.57
N ASN A 93 -11.23 12.94 -23.53
CA ASN A 93 -10.75 14.27 -23.88
C ASN A 93 -11.83 15.04 -24.67
N ALA A 94 -11.58 16.32 -24.99
CA ALA A 94 -12.52 17.18 -25.72
C ALA A 94 -12.89 16.64 -27.12
N VAL A 95 -12.10 15.71 -27.67
CA VAL A 95 -12.30 15.07 -28.97
C VAL A 95 -13.04 13.72 -28.84
N GLY A 96 -13.41 13.32 -27.61
CA GLY A 96 -14.14 12.08 -27.34
C GLY A 96 -13.25 10.83 -27.23
N VAL A 97 -11.93 10.96 -27.35
CA VAL A 97 -10.98 9.85 -27.20
C VAL A 97 -10.83 9.51 -25.72
N LEU A 98 -10.84 8.21 -25.40
CA LEU A 98 -10.62 7.73 -24.04
C LEU A 98 -9.18 8.05 -23.60
N GLY A 99 -9.02 8.70 -22.46
CA GLY A 99 -7.71 8.94 -21.87
C GLY A 99 -7.08 7.68 -21.26
N LEU A 100 -5.97 7.90 -20.55
CA LEU A 100 -5.15 6.90 -19.84
C LEU A 100 -5.99 5.83 -19.13
N SER A 101 -5.55 4.58 -19.25
CA SER A 101 -6.27 3.42 -18.72
C SER A 101 -6.35 3.42 -17.19
N SER A 102 -7.35 2.73 -16.64
CA SER A 102 -7.47 2.52 -15.19
C SER A 102 -6.23 1.81 -14.64
N LEU A 103 -5.72 0.81 -15.35
CA LEU A 103 -4.52 0.06 -14.97
C LEU A 103 -3.27 0.97 -14.89
N GLN A 104 -3.05 1.84 -15.88
CA GLN A 104 -1.95 2.80 -15.87
C GLN A 104 -2.03 3.73 -14.64
N LYS A 105 -3.21 4.28 -14.37
CA LYS A 105 -3.45 5.19 -13.23
C LYS A 105 -3.23 4.52 -11.88
N MET A 106 -3.67 3.27 -11.75
CA MET A 106 -3.50 2.46 -10.55
C MET A 106 -2.04 2.05 -10.34
N THR A 107 -1.32 1.72 -11.40
CA THR A 107 0.10 1.37 -11.36
C THR A 107 0.94 2.56 -10.91
N ALA A 108 0.65 3.77 -11.41
CA ALA A 108 1.31 5.00 -10.95
C ALA A 108 1.06 5.23 -9.44
N ALA A 109 -0.19 5.12 -8.97
CA ALA A 109 -0.54 5.28 -7.57
C ALA A 109 0.18 4.26 -6.66
N LEU A 110 0.20 2.98 -7.05
CA LEU A 110 0.87 1.92 -6.30
C LEU A 110 2.38 2.14 -6.23
N ARG A 111 3.01 2.57 -7.33
CA ARG A 111 4.46 2.89 -7.34
C ARG A 111 4.79 4.05 -6.41
N MET A 112 3.99 5.12 -6.44
CA MET A 112 4.15 6.27 -5.52
C MET A 112 4.07 5.84 -4.04
N LEU A 113 3.15 4.94 -3.71
CA LEU A 113 2.98 4.45 -2.32
C LEU A 113 4.05 3.44 -1.90
N ALA A 114 4.41 2.49 -2.77
CA ALA A 114 5.34 1.41 -2.43
C ALA A 114 6.79 1.87 -2.35
N TYR A 115 7.20 2.78 -3.25
CA TYR A 115 8.59 3.21 -3.36
C TYR A 115 8.81 4.66 -2.90
N GLY A 116 7.74 5.41 -2.59
CA GLY A 116 7.87 6.82 -2.20
C GLY A 116 8.41 7.71 -3.32
N VAL A 117 8.21 7.31 -4.58
CA VAL A 117 8.67 8.07 -5.76
C VAL A 117 7.84 9.33 -5.98
N ALA A 118 8.51 10.39 -6.43
CA ALA A 118 7.87 11.66 -6.76
C ALA A 118 6.93 11.49 -7.96
N ALA A 119 5.85 12.28 -8.00
CA ALA A 119 4.80 12.13 -8.98
C ALA A 119 5.28 12.38 -10.43
N ASP A 120 6.26 13.26 -10.61
CA ASP A 120 6.91 13.58 -11.88
C ASP A 120 7.74 12.40 -12.42
N SER A 121 8.38 11.64 -11.53
CA SER A 121 9.15 10.44 -11.91
C SER A 121 8.28 9.27 -12.40
N THR A 122 6.96 9.32 -12.19
CA THR A 122 6.05 8.28 -12.72
C THR A 122 5.88 8.37 -14.24
N ASP A 123 6.21 9.52 -14.85
CA ASP A 123 6.15 9.72 -16.29
C ASP A 123 7.17 8.85 -17.06
N GLU A 124 8.34 8.58 -16.46
CA GLU A 124 9.39 7.76 -17.08
C GLU A 124 8.94 6.30 -17.34
N TYR A 125 8.06 5.77 -16.47
CA TYR A 125 7.66 4.36 -16.52
C TYR A 125 6.24 4.13 -17.01
N VAL A 126 5.30 5.00 -16.62
CA VAL A 126 3.87 4.84 -16.89
C VAL A 126 3.39 5.88 -17.92
N ARG A 127 4.26 6.81 -18.35
CA ARG A 127 3.95 7.93 -19.26
C ARG A 127 2.71 8.72 -18.80
N ILE A 128 2.67 9.02 -17.50
CA ILE A 128 1.60 9.81 -16.87
C ILE A 128 2.17 11.13 -16.37
N GLY A 129 1.55 12.23 -16.79
CA GLY A 129 1.86 13.55 -16.26
C GLY A 129 1.55 13.67 -14.76
N GLU A 130 2.43 14.38 -14.05
CA GLU A 130 2.42 14.55 -12.59
C GLU A 130 1.02 14.82 -11.99
N SER A 131 0.27 15.76 -12.57
CA SER A 131 -1.06 16.15 -12.10
C SER A 131 -2.05 14.98 -12.14
N THR A 132 -1.96 14.13 -13.15
CA THR A 132 -2.82 12.95 -13.31
C THR A 132 -2.37 11.81 -12.39
N ALA A 133 -1.07 11.66 -12.14
CA ALA A 133 -0.55 10.71 -11.16
C ALA A 133 -1.05 11.04 -9.74
N ILE A 134 -0.97 12.33 -9.34
CA ILE A 134 -1.47 12.80 -8.04
C ILE A 134 -2.99 12.60 -7.93
N GLU A 135 -3.76 12.93 -8.97
CA GLU A 135 -5.21 12.71 -8.95
C GLU A 135 -5.57 11.22 -8.83
N SER A 136 -4.85 10.37 -9.55
CA SER A 136 -5.03 8.91 -9.51
C SER A 136 -4.72 8.36 -8.13
N LEU A 137 -3.62 8.81 -7.51
CA LEU A 137 -3.26 8.47 -6.15
C LEU A 137 -4.35 8.86 -5.15
N ARG A 138 -4.88 10.08 -5.24
CA ARG A 138 -5.97 10.53 -4.35
C ARG A 138 -7.22 9.66 -4.47
N LYS A 139 -7.63 9.31 -5.69
CA LYS A 139 -8.78 8.42 -5.92
C LYS A 139 -8.52 7.01 -5.38
N PHE A 140 -7.32 6.48 -5.61
CA PHE A 140 -6.91 5.19 -5.10
C PHE A 140 -6.95 5.14 -3.56
N VAL A 141 -6.29 6.08 -2.89
CA VAL A 141 -6.28 6.17 -1.42
C VAL A 141 -7.70 6.30 -0.86
N LYS A 142 -8.56 7.12 -1.48
CA LYS A 142 -9.96 7.24 -1.05
C LYS A 142 -10.72 5.91 -1.13
N ALA A 143 -10.51 5.16 -2.20
CA ALA A 143 -11.13 3.86 -2.38
C ALA A 143 -10.59 2.80 -1.40
N VAL A 144 -9.28 2.78 -1.14
CA VAL A 144 -8.67 1.94 -0.09
C VAL A 144 -9.26 2.27 1.28
N VAL A 145 -9.36 3.56 1.62
CA VAL A 145 -10.00 3.99 2.88
C VAL A 145 -11.46 3.53 2.91
N ASN A 146 -12.21 3.62 1.82
CA ASN A 146 -13.59 3.14 1.80
C ASN A 146 -13.71 1.63 2.05
N ILE A 147 -12.80 0.81 1.51
CA ILE A 147 -12.83 -0.65 1.68
C ILE A 147 -12.40 -1.06 3.09
N PHE A 148 -11.32 -0.45 3.60
CA PHE A 148 -10.66 -0.91 4.81
C PHE A 148 -10.99 -0.09 6.06
N SER A 149 -11.72 1.02 5.95
CA SER A 149 -11.94 1.91 7.10
C SER A 149 -12.71 1.23 8.23
N GLU A 150 -13.72 0.42 7.90
CA GLU A 150 -14.55 -0.25 8.91
C GLU A 150 -13.76 -1.29 9.70
N GLU A 151 -12.84 -2.02 9.07
CA GLU A 151 -12.07 -3.07 9.74
C GLU A 151 -10.79 -2.51 10.41
N TYR A 152 -10.06 -1.63 9.72
CA TYR A 152 -8.69 -1.24 10.07
C TYR A 152 -8.53 0.22 10.52
N LEU A 153 -9.44 1.13 10.18
CA LEU A 153 -9.36 2.56 10.56
C LEU A 153 -10.42 2.95 11.59
N ARG A 154 -10.75 2.02 12.49
CA ARG A 154 -11.68 2.25 13.60
C ARG A 154 -10.97 2.22 14.94
N SER A 155 -11.54 2.91 15.92
CA SER A 155 -11.10 2.80 17.31
C SER A 155 -11.33 1.36 17.84
N PRO A 156 -10.47 0.88 18.76
CA PRO A 156 -10.65 -0.42 19.40
C PRO A 156 -12.01 -0.49 20.09
N ASN A 157 -12.77 -1.57 19.84
CA ASN A 157 -14.03 -1.82 20.53
C ASN A 157 -13.76 -2.57 21.86
N SER A 158 -14.79 -2.74 22.68
CA SER A 158 -14.66 -3.45 23.97
C SER A 158 -14.14 -4.89 23.82
N ASN A 159 -14.50 -5.58 22.74
CA ASN A 159 -14.02 -6.94 22.46
C ASN A 159 -12.53 -6.95 22.08
N ASP A 160 -12.07 -5.98 21.29
CA ASP A 160 -10.66 -5.82 20.94
C ASP A 160 -9.83 -5.56 22.19
N ILE A 161 -10.30 -4.65 23.04
CA ILE A 161 -9.65 -4.31 24.31
C ILE A 161 -9.55 -5.53 25.22
N ALA A 162 -10.65 -6.26 25.42
CA ALA A 162 -10.66 -7.47 26.24
C ALA A 162 -9.72 -8.55 25.69
N ARG A 163 -9.72 -8.74 24.35
CA ARG A 163 -8.82 -9.67 23.67
C ARG A 163 -7.35 -9.27 23.87
N LEU A 164 -7.02 -7.99 23.74
CA LEU A 164 -5.66 -7.49 23.92
C LEU A 164 -5.17 -7.69 25.35
N PHE A 165 -6.00 -7.39 26.36
CA PHE A 165 -5.66 -7.66 27.76
C PHE A 165 -5.42 -9.15 28.01
N ALA A 166 -6.31 -10.02 27.53
CA ALA A 166 -6.17 -11.46 27.72
C ALA A 166 -4.88 -12.01 27.08
N VAL A 167 -4.47 -11.49 25.92
CA VAL A 167 -3.20 -11.89 25.29
C VAL A 167 -2.01 -11.33 26.05
N ASN A 168 -2.03 -10.06 26.46
CA ASN A 168 -0.91 -9.44 27.15
C ASN A 168 -0.70 -10.01 28.55
N GLU A 169 -1.78 -10.35 29.27
CA GLU A 169 -1.71 -11.05 30.56
C GLU A 169 -1.02 -12.42 30.42
N LYS A 170 -1.40 -13.23 29.42
CA LYS A 170 -0.73 -14.50 29.11
C LYS A 170 0.76 -14.34 28.77
N ARG A 171 1.16 -13.17 28.27
CA ARG A 171 2.55 -12.85 27.95
C ARG A 171 3.32 -12.24 29.13
N GLY A 172 2.68 -12.04 30.29
CA GLY A 172 3.30 -11.48 31.49
C GLY A 172 3.21 -9.96 31.61
N PHE A 173 2.35 -9.30 30.83
CA PHE A 173 2.12 -7.85 30.86
C PHE A 173 0.68 -7.53 31.27
N PRO A 174 0.28 -7.81 32.54
CA PRO A 174 -1.08 -7.55 33.01
C PRO A 174 -1.39 -6.04 32.96
N GLY A 175 -2.57 -5.69 32.43
CA GLY A 175 -3.02 -4.30 32.31
C GLY A 175 -2.41 -3.51 31.15
N MET A 176 -1.57 -4.11 30.31
CA MET A 176 -1.04 -3.47 29.10
C MET A 176 -1.99 -3.69 27.92
N LEU A 177 -2.29 -2.62 27.16
CA LEU A 177 -3.12 -2.72 25.94
C LEU A 177 -2.27 -3.00 24.69
N GLY A 178 -1.09 -2.38 24.61
CA GLY A 178 -0.15 -2.52 23.50
C GLY A 178 1.18 -1.84 23.84
N SER A 179 2.12 -1.95 22.91
CA SER A 179 3.37 -1.19 22.96
C SER A 179 3.11 0.21 22.41
N ILE A 180 3.62 1.22 23.11
CA ILE A 180 3.66 2.60 22.61
C ILE A 180 5.03 2.79 21.96
N ASP A 181 5.05 3.33 20.75
CA ASP A 181 6.27 3.79 20.09
C ASP A 181 6.08 5.23 19.57
N CYS A 182 7.18 5.98 19.54
CA CYS A 182 7.22 7.38 19.14
C CYS A 182 8.28 7.59 18.05
N MET A 183 7.85 7.98 16.86
CA MET A 183 8.76 8.41 15.79
C MET A 183 8.86 9.93 15.75
N HIS A 184 10.09 10.43 15.74
CA HIS A 184 10.40 11.86 15.69
C HIS A 184 10.86 12.24 14.28
N TRP A 185 10.14 13.14 13.61
CA TRP A 185 10.52 13.65 12.30
C TRP A 185 10.87 15.13 12.34
N LYS A 186 12.12 15.44 11.98
CA LYS A 186 12.57 16.81 11.78
C LYS A 186 11.79 17.47 10.65
N TRP A 187 11.12 18.56 10.95
CA TRP A 187 10.31 19.31 10.00
C TRP A 187 11.13 20.43 9.35
N LYS A 188 11.91 20.07 8.32
CA LYS A 188 12.86 20.95 7.62
C LYS A 188 12.26 22.28 7.15
N ASN A 189 11.01 22.26 6.68
CA ASN A 189 10.29 23.43 6.14
C ASN A 189 9.15 23.89 7.06
N CYS A 190 9.30 23.77 8.38
CA CYS A 190 8.29 24.23 9.34
C CYS A 190 8.06 25.75 9.20
N PRO A 191 6.81 26.20 8.95
CA PRO A 191 6.49 27.62 8.90
C PRO A 191 6.91 28.33 10.19
N THR A 192 7.42 29.57 10.08
CA THR A 192 7.92 30.36 11.23
C THR A 192 6.86 30.51 12.32
N ALA A 193 5.59 30.67 11.93
CA ALA A 193 4.47 30.79 12.85
C ALA A 193 4.30 29.56 13.77
N TRP A 194 4.70 28.37 13.31
CA TRP A 194 4.52 27.11 14.01
C TRP A 194 5.83 26.62 14.63
N LYS A 195 6.96 27.15 14.18
CA LYS A 195 8.31 26.74 14.62
C LYS A 195 8.45 26.73 16.14
N ARG A 196 7.91 27.72 16.86
CA ARG A 196 8.00 27.78 18.33
C ARG A 196 7.20 26.67 19.01
N GLN A 197 6.02 26.32 18.49
CA GLN A 197 5.17 25.27 19.07
C GLN A 197 5.76 23.87 18.82
N TYR A 198 6.45 23.69 17.70
CA TYR A 198 7.00 22.40 17.29
C TYR A 198 8.48 22.21 17.66
N THR A 199 9.11 23.19 18.31
CA THR A 199 10.50 23.11 18.75
C THR A 199 10.55 22.87 20.25
N GLY A 200 10.89 21.64 20.64
CA GLY A 200 11.10 21.24 22.03
C GLY A 200 12.58 21.10 22.36
N HIS A 201 12.94 20.05 23.11
CA HIS A 201 14.31 19.77 23.54
C HIS A 201 15.32 19.59 22.38
N SER A 202 14.86 19.17 21.21
CA SER A 202 15.71 18.96 20.03
C SER A 202 16.21 20.26 19.37
N CYS A 203 15.76 21.44 19.83
CA CYS A 203 16.05 22.76 19.25
C CYS A 203 15.72 22.89 17.74
N GLU A 204 15.05 21.89 17.18
CA GLU A 204 14.57 21.85 15.81
C GLU A 204 13.08 21.51 15.79
N PRO A 205 12.30 22.09 14.87
CA PRO A 205 10.89 21.77 14.75
C PRO A 205 10.73 20.29 14.41
N THR A 206 9.98 19.55 15.24
CA THR A 206 9.83 18.10 15.15
C THR A 206 8.34 17.73 15.19
N LEU A 207 7.91 16.84 14.30
CA LEU A 207 6.60 16.19 14.37
C LEU A 207 6.78 14.83 15.06
N ILE A 208 5.98 14.57 16.09
CA ILE A 208 6.01 13.29 16.82
C ILE A 208 4.81 12.47 16.38
N LEU A 209 5.05 11.28 15.87
CA LEU A 209 4.03 10.25 15.65
C LEU A 209 4.08 9.28 16.83
N GLU A 210 3.06 9.33 17.67
CA GLU A 210 2.85 8.35 18.74
C GLU A 210 1.85 7.31 18.25
N ALA A 211 2.20 6.03 18.31
CA ALA A 211 1.34 4.95 17.88
C ALA A 211 1.25 3.85 18.95
N VAL A 212 0.02 3.38 19.21
CA VAL A 212 -0.23 2.21 20.03
C VAL A 212 -0.37 1.00 19.12
N ALA A 213 0.60 0.10 19.18
CA ALA A 213 0.61 -1.12 18.41
C ALA A 213 0.46 -2.36 19.31
N SER A 214 -0.36 -3.30 18.89
CA SER A 214 -0.45 -4.61 19.54
C SER A 214 0.56 -5.60 18.94
N TYR A 215 0.70 -6.74 19.61
CA TYR A 215 1.67 -7.78 19.24
C TYR A 215 1.46 -8.35 17.83
N ASP A 216 0.22 -8.33 17.35
CA ASP A 216 -0.20 -8.72 16.02
C ASP A 216 0.06 -7.62 14.99
N ARG A 217 0.84 -6.57 15.33
CA ARG A 217 1.22 -5.46 14.44
C ARG A 217 0.04 -4.63 13.95
N TRP A 218 -1.09 -4.70 14.65
CA TRP A 218 -2.19 -3.77 14.45
C TRP A 218 -1.85 -2.45 15.14
N ILE A 219 -2.02 -1.34 14.42
CA ILE A 219 -1.93 0.00 14.97
C ILE A 219 -3.35 0.43 15.32
N TRP A 220 -3.63 0.58 16.61
CA TRP A 220 -4.97 0.91 17.11
C TRP A 220 -5.22 2.41 17.11
N THR A 221 -4.19 3.18 17.45
CA THR A 221 -4.26 4.63 17.46
C THR A 221 -2.92 5.18 16.98
N CYS A 222 -2.98 6.29 16.27
CA CYS A 222 -1.83 7.08 15.90
C CYS A 222 -2.16 8.57 16.05
N ILE A 223 -1.33 9.30 16.79
CA ILE A 223 -1.56 10.71 17.11
C ILE A 223 -0.31 11.50 16.74
N PHE A 224 -0.52 12.67 16.12
CA PHE A 224 0.56 13.61 15.83
C PHE A 224 0.60 14.71 16.89
N TRP A 225 1.77 14.88 17.52
CA TRP A 225 2.00 15.91 18.53
C TRP A 225 3.05 16.93 18.09
N PRO A 226 2.92 18.20 18.51
CA PRO A 226 3.88 19.23 18.21
C PRO A 226 5.23 19.08 18.91
N THR A 227 5.24 18.54 20.14
CA THR A 227 6.42 18.10 20.91
C THR A 227 5.92 17.55 22.25
N TRP A 228 6.74 16.75 22.96
CA TRP A 228 6.41 16.35 24.33
C TRP A 228 6.33 17.60 25.22
N VAL A 229 5.14 17.88 25.76
CA VAL A 229 5.00 18.75 26.94
C VAL A 229 5.23 17.84 28.14
N SER A 230 6.48 17.76 28.59
CA SER A 230 6.82 17.26 29.92
C SER A 230 6.31 18.20 31.00
#